data_AF-A0A951MY89-F1
#
_entry.id   AF-A0A951MY89-F1
#
_cell.length_a   1.000
_cell.length_b   1.000
_cell.length_c   1.000
_cell.angle_alpha   90.00
_cell.angle_beta   90.00
_cell.angle_gamma   90.00
#
_symmetry.space_group_name_H-M   'P 1'
#
loop_
_entity.id
_entity.type
_entity.pdbx_description
1 polymer ?
#
loop_
_entity_poly.entity_id
_entity_poly.type
_entity_poly.pdbx_seq_one_letter_code
_entity_poly.pdbx_strand_id
1 'polypeptide(L)'
;GGGVGADLHRFGEGGGHLWYLVAGTEAGQRTFRVDRVTSVEATGRPVVRPEGFELADAWRLITEDLDQRRTPVRARGRASTEVVPFLRSVLGGRCSVGPTGPDGRVDVELRGHSPRSLAAEIAGFGAEVEISHPPELRERLAAIAAELSATYAEHPDPSSAARRASTSCAEGRDGTDLVDRPSPRGW
;
A
#
# COMPACT_ATOMS: atom_id res chain seq x y z
N GLY A 1 -42.60 -5.84 1.25
CA GLY A 1 -41.67 -4.83 1.80
C GLY A 1 -40.52 -5.55 2.46
N GLY A 2 -39.42 -5.73 1.73
CA GLY A 2 -38.23 -6.45 2.19
C GLY A 2 -37.34 -5.56 3.06
N GLY A 3 -36.85 -6.11 4.18
CA GLY A 3 -35.95 -5.41 5.09
C GLY A 3 -34.60 -5.14 4.44
N VAL A 4 -34.13 -3.91 4.62
CA VAL A 4 -32.91 -3.37 4.00
C VAL A 4 -31.70 -3.79 4.82
N GLY A 5 -30.79 -4.55 4.21
CA GLY A 5 -29.49 -4.88 4.79
C GLY A 5 -28.54 -3.70 4.86
N ALA A 6 -27.80 -3.62 5.96
CA ALA A 6 -26.78 -2.62 6.21
C ALA A 6 -25.54 -3.31 6.80
N ASP A 7 -24.47 -3.39 6.02
CA ASP A 7 -23.14 -3.81 6.49
C ASP A 7 -22.20 -2.60 6.47
N LEU A 8 -21.46 -2.41 7.58
CA LEU A 8 -20.53 -1.31 7.80
C LEU A 8 -19.09 -1.80 7.62
N HIS A 9 -18.34 -1.25 6.67
CA HIS A 9 -16.94 -1.61 6.43
C HIS A 9 -16.01 -0.39 6.47
N ARG A 10 -14.86 -0.58 7.11
CA ARG A 10 -13.82 0.43 7.33
C ARG A 10 -12.93 0.56 6.10
N PHE A 11 -12.61 1.79 5.70
CA PHE A 11 -11.50 2.08 4.79
C PHE A 11 -10.30 2.66 5.57
N GLY A 12 -9.10 2.14 5.28
CA GLY A 12 -7.80 2.71 5.65
C GLY A 12 -7.12 2.09 6.89
N GLU A 13 -6.02 1.38 6.67
CA GLU A 13 -4.88 1.46 7.59
C GLU A 13 -4.11 2.74 7.22
N GLY A 14 -4.56 3.88 7.76
CA GLY A 14 -3.94 5.19 7.54
C GLY A 14 -4.89 6.29 7.07
N GLY A 15 -5.31 7.13 8.02
CA GLY A 15 -5.51 8.57 7.78
C GLY A 15 -6.84 9.08 7.20
N GLY A 16 -7.91 8.30 7.14
CA GLY A 16 -9.22 8.87 6.79
C GLY A 16 -10.36 7.85 6.79
N HIS A 17 -11.16 7.85 7.85
CA HIS A 17 -12.28 6.92 8.00
C HIS A 17 -13.46 7.36 7.15
N LEU A 18 -13.57 6.82 5.94
CA LEU A 18 -14.74 7.00 5.11
C LEU A 18 -15.58 5.73 5.15
N TRP A 19 -16.65 5.79 5.94
CA TRP A 19 -17.60 4.69 6.11
C TRP A 19 -18.68 4.80 5.04
N TYR A 20 -18.95 3.69 4.36
CA TYR A 20 -20.01 3.60 3.36
C TYR A 20 -21.01 2.52 3.77
N LEU A 21 -22.28 2.84 3.59
CA LEU A 21 -23.42 1.96 3.80
C LEU A 21 -23.91 1.51 2.42
N VAL A 22 -23.84 0.21 2.14
CA VAL A 22 -24.49 -0.39 0.97
C VAL A 22 -25.85 -0.91 1.41
N ALA A 23 -26.91 -0.45 0.76
CA ALA A 23 -28.29 -0.76 1.11
C ALA A 23 -29.13 -1.04 -0.14
N GLY A 24 -29.98 -2.07 -0.08
CA GLY A 24 -31.01 -2.31 -1.09
C GLY A 24 -32.14 -1.28 -0.95
N THR A 25 -32.45 -0.57 -2.03
CA THR A 25 -33.63 0.32 -2.11
C THR A 25 -34.62 -0.22 -3.14
N GLU A 26 -35.86 0.31 -3.18
CA GLU A 26 -36.84 -0.06 -4.22
C GLU A 26 -36.33 0.21 -5.65
N ALA A 27 -35.35 1.10 -5.80
CA ALA A 27 -34.67 1.41 -7.04
C ALA A 27 -33.38 0.58 -7.27
N GLY A 28 -33.17 -0.50 -6.49
CA GLY A 28 -31.98 -1.33 -6.53
C GLY A 28 -30.94 -0.96 -5.46
N GLN A 29 -29.77 -1.59 -5.54
CA GLN A 29 -28.66 -1.38 -4.60
C GLN A 29 -28.13 0.05 -4.68
N ARG A 30 -27.99 0.71 -3.52
CA ARG A 30 -27.43 2.06 -3.40
C ARG A 30 -26.37 2.13 -2.33
N THR A 31 -25.45 3.07 -2.51
CA THR A 31 -24.39 3.32 -1.55
C THR A 31 -24.52 4.72 -0.96
N PHE A 32 -24.43 4.80 0.35
CA PHE A 32 -24.53 6.02 1.14
C PHE A 32 -23.24 6.26 1.88
N ARG A 33 -22.83 7.52 1.95
CA ARG A 33 -21.70 7.96 2.75
C ARG A 33 -22.16 8.19 4.18
N VAL A 34 -21.64 7.41 5.12
CA VAL A 34 -22.07 7.46 6.53
C VAL A 34 -21.73 8.83 7.14
N ASP A 35 -20.66 9.49 6.69
CA ASP A 35 -20.33 10.87 7.08
C ASP A 35 -21.38 11.92 6.65
N ARG A 36 -22.29 11.55 5.75
CA ARG A 36 -23.38 12.41 5.25
C ARG A 36 -24.76 11.98 5.72
N VAL A 37 -24.86 10.90 6.50
CA VAL A 37 -26.13 10.45 7.07
C VAL A 37 -26.44 11.32 8.28
N THR A 38 -27.55 12.08 8.21
CA THR A 38 -27.96 13.00 9.27
C THR A 38 -28.87 12.36 10.32
N SER A 39 -29.53 11.25 10.00
CA SER A 39 -30.37 10.49 10.93
C SER A 39 -30.52 9.04 10.48
N VAL A 40 -30.73 8.14 11.44
CA VAL A 40 -30.98 6.71 11.21
C VAL A 40 -32.08 6.27 12.18
N GLU A 41 -33.06 5.52 11.68
CA GLU A 41 -34.12 4.92 12.49
C GLU A 41 -34.10 3.40 12.36
N ALA A 42 -34.08 2.69 13.49
CA ALA A 42 -34.11 1.25 13.52
C ALA A 42 -35.53 0.75 13.18
N THR A 43 -35.66 0.04 12.06
CA THR A 43 -36.98 -0.42 11.59
C THR A 43 -37.46 -1.72 12.25
N GLY A 44 -36.60 -2.38 13.04
CA GLY A 44 -36.89 -3.68 13.67
C GLY A 44 -37.08 -4.85 12.69
N ARG A 45 -36.91 -4.62 11.38
CA ARG A 45 -37.06 -5.63 10.34
C ARG A 45 -35.74 -6.36 10.12
N PRO A 46 -35.76 -7.70 9.96
CA PRO A 46 -34.55 -8.45 9.65
C PRO A 46 -34.00 -8.06 8.27
N VAL A 47 -32.68 -8.00 8.20
CA VAL A 47 -31.91 -7.80 6.97
C VAL A 47 -32.01 -9.05 6.10
N VAL A 48 -32.38 -8.89 4.83
CA VAL A 48 -32.31 -9.98 3.84
C VAL A 48 -31.16 -9.68 2.88
N ARG A 49 -30.06 -10.45 2.99
CA ARG A 49 -28.95 -10.39 2.04
C ARG A 49 -29.38 -11.07 0.73
N PRO A 50 -29.30 -10.39 -0.42
CA PRO A 50 -29.61 -11.01 -1.71
C PRO A 50 -28.72 -12.22 -1.98
N GLU A 51 -29.29 -13.25 -2.60
CA GLU A 51 -28.55 -14.45 -3.00
C GLU A 51 -27.47 -14.07 -4.04
N GLY A 52 -26.22 -14.50 -3.82
CA GLY A 52 -25.08 -14.13 -4.67
C GLY A 52 -24.49 -12.73 -4.45
N PHE A 53 -24.89 -12.01 -3.38
CA PHE A 53 -24.25 -10.73 -3.04
C PHE A 53 -22.83 -10.94 -2.52
N GLU A 54 -21.84 -10.62 -3.35
CA GLU A 54 -20.43 -10.53 -2.97
C GLU A 54 -20.05 -9.09 -2.65
N LEU A 55 -19.76 -8.83 -1.37
CA LEU A 55 -19.44 -7.51 -0.87
C LEU A 55 -18.16 -6.96 -1.52
N ALA A 56 -17.16 -7.81 -1.78
CA ALA A 56 -15.93 -7.40 -2.46
C ALA A 56 -16.18 -6.83 -3.86
N ASP A 57 -17.16 -7.40 -4.58
CA ASP A 57 -17.51 -6.99 -5.94
C ASP A 57 -18.32 -5.70 -5.96
N ALA A 58 -19.31 -5.60 -5.06
CA ALA A 58 -20.00 -4.34 -4.80
C ALA A 58 -19.01 -3.23 -4.46
N TRP A 59 -17.97 -3.54 -3.67
CA TRP A 59 -17.01 -2.57 -3.19
C TRP A 59 -16.01 -2.11 -4.26
N ARG A 60 -15.62 -3.02 -5.16
CA ARG A 60 -14.82 -2.69 -6.35
C ARG A 60 -15.53 -1.68 -7.25
N LEU A 61 -16.82 -1.93 -7.54
CA LEU A 61 -17.66 -1.06 -8.36
C LEU A 61 -17.85 0.33 -7.73
N ILE A 62 -17.97 0.39 -6.41
CA ILE A 62 -18.14 1.67 -5.71
C ILE A 62 -16.84 2.48 -5.68
N THR A 63 -15.69 1.83 -5.50
CA THR A 63 -14.39 2.51 -5.53
C THR A 63 -14.14 3.10 -6.92
N GLU A 64 -14.52 2.38 -7.97
CA GLU A 64 -14.43 2.82 -9.36
C GLU A 64 -15.38 4.00 -9.67
N ASP A 65 -16.64 3.96 -9.23
CA ASP A 65 -17.60 5.09 -9.39
C ASP A 65 -17.16 6.35 -8.61
N LEU A 66 -16.52 6.17 -7.44
CA LEU A 66 -15.98 7.28 -6.65
C LEU A 66 -14.73 7.90 -7.27
N ASP A 67 -13.86 7.08 -7.89
CA ASP A 67 -12.72 7.55 -8.66
C ASP A 67 -13.18 8.34 -9.90
N GLN A 68 -14.30 7.95 -10.52
CA GLN A 68 -14.88 8.68 -11.66
C GLN A 68 -15.46 10.06 -11.29
N ARG A 69 -15.91 10.26 -10.05
CA ARG A 69 -16.53 11.53 -9.60
C ARG A 69 -15.55 12.58 -9.10
N ARG A 70 -14.26 12.26 -8.96
CA ARG A 70 -13.23 13.23 -8.51
C ARG A 70 -12.62 13.97 -9.70
N THR A 71 -12.30 15.25 -9.49
CA THR A 71 -11.55 16.04 -10.48
C THR A 71 -10.22 15.35 -10.79
N PRO A 72 -9.81 15.27 -12.08
CA PRO A 72 -8.55 14.64 -12.46
C PRO A 72 -7.37 15.25 -11.70
N VAL A 73 -6.50 14.39 -11.16
CA VAL A 73 -5.26 14.78 -10.50
C VAL A 73 -4.25 15.22 -11.53
N ARG A 74 -3.57 16.33 -11.26
CA ARG A 74 -2.34 16.73 -11.95
C ARG A 74 -1.19 16.70 -10.97
N ALA A 75 -0.21 15.85 -11.27
CA ALA A 75 1.00 15.70 -10.48
C ALA A 75 2.20 16.27 -11.21
N ARG A 76 3.13 16.85 -10.46
CA ARG A 76 4.41 17.35 -10.96
C ARG A 76 5.55 16.65 -10.24
N GLY A 77 6.59 16.31 -10.98
CA GLY A 77 7.72 15.58 -10.46
C GLY A 77 8.92 15.62 -11.38
N ARG A 78 9.92 14.83 -11.03
CA ARG A 78 11.10 14.56 -11.84
C ARG A 78 11.23 13.07 -12.08
N ALA A 79 11.62 12.69 -13.28
CA ALA A 79 11.88 11.30 -13.64
C ALA A 79 13.26 11.16 -14.26
N SER A 80 13.89 10.00 -14.07
CA SER A 80 15.11 9.67 -14.80
C SER A 80 14.77 9.52 -16.29
N THR A 81 15.67 9.97 -17.17
CA THR A 81 15.45 9.93 -18.63
C THR A 81 15.19 8.51 -19.13
N GLU A 82 15.83 7.52 -18.53
CA GLU A 82 15.71 6.10 -18.88
C GLU A 82 14.31 5.52 -18.63
N VAL A 83 13.58 6.03 -17.63
CA VAL A 83 12.24 5.51 -17.29
C VAL A 83 11.10 6.20 -18.05
N VAL A 84 11.39 7.28 -18.79
CA VAL A 84 10.38 8.04 -19.55
C VAL A 84 9.61 7.17 -20.56
N PRO A 85 10.23 6.27 -21.34
CA PRO A 85 9.48 5.41 -22.26
C PRO A 85 8.48 4.50 -21.54
N PHE A 86 8.86 3.96 -20.38
CA PHE A 86 8.00 3.10 -19.55
C PHE A 86 6.88 3.90 -18.87
N LEU A 87 7.18 5.10 -18.35
CA LEU A 87 6.15 6.01 -17.85
C LEU A 87 5.09 6.31 -18.92
N ARG A 88 5.52 6.52 -20.17
CA ARG A 88 4.61 6.74 -21.30
C ARG A 88 3.83 5.49 -21.68
N SER A 89 4.39 4.29 -21.53
CA SER A 89 3.64 3.06 -21.79
C SER A 89 2.55 2.83 -20.75
N VAL A 90 2.81 3.15 -19.48
CA VAL A 90 1.85 3.01 -18.37
C VAL A 90 0.75 4.10 -18.44
N LEU A 91 1.14 5.36 -18.62
CA LEU A 91 0.22 6.49 -18.51
C LEU A 91 -0.35 6.95 -19.86
N GLY A 92 0.25 6.54 -20.98
CA GLY A 92 -0.10 7.01 -22.31
C GLY A 92 0.01 8.54 -22.42
N GLY A 93 -1.00 9.18 -23.03
CA GLY A 93 -1.10 10.64 -23.16
C GLY A 93 -1.31 11.40 -21.84
N ARG A 94 -1.32 10.69 -20.69
CA ARG A 94 -1.39 11.30 -19.37
C ARG A 94 -0.02 11.65 -18.79
N CYS A 95 1.07 11.36 -19.49
CA CYS A 95 2.42 11.79 -19.14
C CYS A 95 2.91 12.87 -20.11
N SER A 96 3.33 14.02 -19.58
CA SER A 96 4.01 15.08 -20.32
C SER A 96 5.41 15.26 -19.76
N VAL A 97 6.39 15.43 -20.65
CA VAL A 97 7.81 15.54 -20.30
C VAL A 97 8.25 16.95 -20.63
N GLY A 98 8.81 17.62 -19.63
CA GLY A 98 9.38 18.96 -19.71
C GLY A 98 10.89 18.94 -20.00
N PRO A 99 11.58 20.05 -19.72
CA PRO A 99 13.02 20.15 -19.94
C PRO A 99 13.79 19.20 -19.01
N THR A 100 14.99 18.84 -19.45
CA THR A 100 15.97 18.17 -18.60
C THR A 100 16.58 19.18 -17.64
N GLY A 101 16.54 18.86 -16.35
CA GLY A 101 17.18 19.60 -15.28
C GLY A 101 18.70 19.41 -15.25
N PRO A 102 19.40 20.20 -14.42
CA PRO A 102 20.85 20.15 -14.29
C PRO A 102 21.39 18.85 -13.67
N ASP A 103 20.52 18.08 -13.01
CA ASP A 103 20.80 16.77 -12.43
C ASP A 103 20.65 15.62 -13.44
N GLY A 104 20.33 15.93 -14.71
CA GLY A 104 20.11 14.95 -15.76
C GLY A 104 18.74 14.27 -15.71
N ARG A 105 17.87 14.64 -14.76
CA ARG A 105 16.48 14.18 -14.69
C ARG A 105 15.58 15.10 -15.51
N VAL A 106 14.43 14.62 -15.94
CA VAL A 106 13.45 15.41 -16.69
C VAL A 106 12.26 15.77 -15.82
N ASP A 107 11.74 16.98 -16.02
CA ASP A 107 10.47 17.37 -15.41
C ASP A 107 9.34 16.53 -16.04
N VAL A 108 8.40 16.08 -15.20
CA VAL A 108 7.22 15.34 -15.64
C VAL A 108 5.95 15.92 -15.04
N GLU A 109 4.92 16.03 -15.87
CA GLU A 109 3.53 16.24 -15.45
C GLU A 109 2.72 14.97 -15.73
N LEU A 110 2.13 14.41 -14.68
CA LEU A 110 1.35 13.18 -14.73
C LEU A 110 -0.12 13.47 -14.43
N ARG A 111 -1.03 12.82 -15.14
CA ARG A 111 -2.47 12.95 -14.95
C ARG A 111 -3.09 11.62 -14.52
N GLY A 112 -4.00 11.68 -13.56
CA GLY A 112 -4.69 10.49 -13.05
C GLY A 112 -6.13 10.81 -12.65
N HIS A 113 -6.92 9.77 -12.46
CA HIS A 113 -8.31 9.90 -12.03
C HIS A 113 -8.40 10.25 -10.54
N SER A 114 -7.50 9.71 -9.73
CA SER A 114 -7.40 9.99 -8.29
C SER A 114 -5.95 9.87 -7.79
N PRO A 115 -5.61 10.44 -6.61
CA PRO A 115 -4.27 10.30 -6.06
C PRO A 115 -3.93 8.84 -5.74
N ARG A 116 -4.93 8.04 -5.38
CA ARG A 116 -4.76 6.61 -5.08
C ARG A 116 -4.42 5.82 -6.34
N SER A 117 -5.21 5.97 -7.41
CA SER A 117 -4.98 5.25 -8.67
C SER A 117 -3.63 5.65 -9.28
N LEU A 118 -3.34 6.94 -9.35
CA LEU A 118 -2.07 7.43 -9.89
C LEU A 118 -0.87 6.95 -9.07
N ALA A 119 -0.97 6.88 -7.74
CA ALA A 119 0.09 6.33 -6.89
C ALA A 119 0.37 4.87 -7.22
N ALA A 120 -0.68 4.04 -7.36
CA ALA A 120 -0.54 2.63 -7.71
C ALA A 120 0.09 2.44 -9.09
N GLU A 121 -0.28 3.27 -10.07
CA GLU A 121 0.29 3.24 -11.43
C GLU A 121 1.79 3.54 -11.45
N ILE A 122 2.28 4.42 -10.56
CA ILE A 122 3.68 4.89 -10.60
C ILE A 122 4.56 4.34 -9.48
N ALA A 123 4.01 3.65 -8.48
CA ALA A 123 4.79 3.14 -7.34
C ALA A 123 5.90 2.18 -7.76
N GLY A 124 5.69 1.40 -8.82
CA GLY A 124 6.66 0.44 -9.34
C GLY A 124 7.94 1.06 -9.89
N PHE A 125 7.95 2.37 -10.19
CA PHE A 125 9.17 3.05 -10.63
C PHE A 125 10.10 3.43 -9.47
N GLY A 126 9.62 3.38 -8.22
CA GLY A 126 10.42 3.69 -7.04
C GLY A 126 11.10 5.06 -7.14
N ALA A 127 12.40 5.09 -6.83
CA ALA A 127 13.19 6.33 -6.81
C ALA A 127 13.37 6.99 -8.19
N GLU A 128 13.17 6.23 -9.28
CA GLU A 128 13.30 6.74 -10.65
C GLU A 128 12.22 7.76 -11.02
N VAL A 129 11.16 7.87 -10.22
CA VAL A 129 10.09 8.87 -10.36
C VAL A 129 9.81 9.51 -9.02
N GLU A 130 10.15 10.79 -8.90
CA GLU A 130 9.96 11.58 -7.70
C GLU A 130 8.85 12.60 -7.89
N ILE A 131 7.79 12.51 -7.08
CA ILE A 131 6.66 13.44 -7.12
C ILE A 131 6.87 14.55 -6.08
N SER A 132 6.75 15.81 -6.53
CA SER A 132 6.77 16.99 -5.66
C SER A 132 5.37 17.46 -5.26
N HIS A 133 4.39 17.37 -6.16
CA HIS A 133 3.00 17.75 -5.94
C HIS A 133 2.03 16.83 -6.68
N PRO A 134 0.78 16.68 -6.20
CA PRO A 134 0.24 17.25 -4.96
C PRO A 134 0.65 16.41 -3.71
N PRO A 135 0.62 16.98 -2.49
CA PRO A 135 1.07 16.27 -1.28
C PRO A 135 0.27 14.98 -1.02
N GLU A 136 -1.02 14.96 -1.35
CA GLU A 136 -1.88 13.78 -1.19
C GLU A 136 -1.39 12.60 -2.04
N LEU A 137 -0.77 12.85 -3.19
CA LEU A 137 -0.16 11.79 -4.00
C LEU A 137 1.10 11.24 -3.34
N ARG A 138 1.92 12.12 -2.73
CA ARG A 138 3.12 11.71 -1.99
C ARG A 138 2.78 10.85 -0.77
N GLU A 139 1.74 11.21 -0.04
CA GLU A 139 1.22 10.41 1.08
C GLU A 139 0.80 9.01 0.63
N ARG A 140 0.14 8.90 -0.53
CA ARG A 140 -0.25 7.59 -1.09
C ARG A 140 0.95 6.75 -1.52
N LEU A 141 1.96 7.36 -2.14
CA LEU A 141 3.20 6.68 -2.48
C LEU A 141 3.95 6.20 -1.23
N ALA A 142 3.99 7.01 -0.17
CA ALA A 142 4.59 6.63 1.11
C ALA A 142 3.85 5.44 1.76
N ALA A 143 2.52 5.42 1.70
CA ALA A 143 1.73 4.29 2.19
C ALA A 143 2.05 3.00 1.42
N ILE A 144 2.08 3.05 0.08
CA ILE A 144 2.44 1.88 -0.75
C ILE A 144 3.87 1.42 -0.44
N ALA A 145 4.82 2.35 -0.29
CA ALA A 145 6.19 1.99 0.08
C ALA A 145 6.26 1.28 1.43
N ALA A 146 5.48 1.71 2.42
CA ALA A 146 5.40 1.06 3.72
C ALA A 146 4.78 -0.35 3.63
N GLU A 147 3.69 -0.52 2.87
CA GLU A 147 3.05 -1.82 2.61
C GLU A 147 4.03 -2.80 1.91
N LEU A 148 4.72 -2.33 0.87
CA LEU A 148 5.73 -3.12 0.16
C LEU A 148 6.90 -3.50 1.07
N SER A 149 7.38 -2.56 1.88
CA SER A 149 8.44 -2.82 2.85
C SER A 149 8.01 -3.85 3.89
N ALA A 150 6.81 -3.72 4.45
CA ALA A 150 6.29 -4.70 5.41
C ALA A 150 6.14 -6.10 4.81
N THR A 151 5.80 -6.20 3.52
CA THR A 151 5.60 -7.48 2.83
C THR A 151 6.91 -8.13 2.39
N TYR A 152 7.89 -7.34 1.94
CA TYR A 152 9.06 -7.85 1.22
C TYR A 152 10.42 -7.53 1.88
N ALA A 153 10.47 -6.76 2.97
CA ALA A 153 11.73 -6.48 3.66
C ALA A 153 12.32 -7.73 4.35
N GLU A 154 11.50 -8.75 4.63
CA GLU A 154 11.95 -10.06 5.11
C GLU A 154 12.32 -11.00 3.95
N HIS A 155 13.25 -10.57 3.08
CA HIS A 155 14.09 -11.55 2.42
C HIS A 155 15.38 -11.66 3.25
N PRO A 156 15.59 -12.77 3.99
CA PRO A 156 16.80 -12.91 4.78
C PRO A 156 17.99 -12.82 3.84
N ASP A 157 18.82 -11.80 4.04
CA ASP A 157 20.14 -11.72 3.45
C ASP A 157 20.89 -13.01 3.82
N PRO A 158 21.27 -13.88 2.86
CA PRO A 158 22.04 -15.09 3.14
C PRO A 158 23.40 -14.75 3.76
N SER A 159 23.89 -13.52 3.60
CA SER A 159 25.11 -13.02 4.23
C SER A 159 24.93 -12.72 5.73
N SER A 160 23.70 -12.44 6.19
CA SER A 160 23.40 -12.24 7.62
C SER A 160 23.40 -13.56 8.40
N ALA A 161 22.96 -14.66 7.77
CA ALA A 161 23.01 -16.00 8.35
C ALA A 161 24.46 -16.51 8.47
N ALA A 162 25.28 -16.25 7.45
CA ALA A 162 26.70 -16.61 7.45
C ALA A 162 27.51 -15.84 8.52
N ARG A 163 27.22 -14.55 8.75
CA ARG A 163 27.87 -13.78 9.83
C ARG A 163 27.50 -14.27 11.23
N ARG A 164 26.24 -14.64 11.48
CA ARG A 164 25.80 -15.21 12.77
C ARG A 164 26.42 -16.59 13.05
N ALA A 165 26.55 -17.43 12.02
CA ALA A 165 27.25 -18.71 12.15
C ALA A 165 28.75 -18.55 12.46
N SER A 166 29.41 -17.56 11.85
CA SER A 166 30.82 -17.27 12.10
C SER A 166 31.08 -16.67 13.48
N THR A 167 30.17 -15.83 14.00
CA THR A 167 30.28 -15.32 15.39
C THR A 167 30.07 -16.45 16.41
N SER A 168 29.11 -17.34 16.17
CA SER A 168 28.85 -18.51 17.04
C SER A 168 30.01 -19.52 17.05
N CYS A 169 30.78 -19.66 15.97
CA CYS A 169 31.99 -20.50 15.96
C CYS A 169 33.19 -19.84 16.68
N ALA A 170 33.19 -18.52 16.85
CA ALA A 170 34.28 -17.79 17.52
C ALA A 170 34.13 -17.73 19.05
N GLU A 171 32.90 -17.80 19.58
CA GLU A 171 32.64 -17.76 21.03
C GLU A 171 32.85 -19.11 21.77
N GLY A 172 33.21 -20.19 21.05
CA GLY A 172 33.41 -21.52 21.64
C GLY A 172 34.87 -21.90 21.98
N ARG A 173 35.82 -20.96 21.92
CA ARG A 173 37.23 -21.25 22.24
C ARG A 173 37.81 -20.24 23.21
N ASP A 174 37.45 -20.35 24.49
CA ASP A 174 38.39 -19.99 25.55
C ASP A 174 38.09 -20.72 26.86
N GLY A 175 39.14 -21.14 27.56
CA GLY A 175 39.07 -21.50 28.99
C GLY A 175 39.20 -22.98 29.36
N THR A 176 40.46 -23.45 29.41
CA THR A 176 41.09 -24.16 30.56
C THR A 176 40.37 -25.33 31.26
N ASP A 177 40.95 -26.54 31.17
CA ASP A 177 41.61 -27.21 32.31
C ASP A 177 41.95 -28.66 31.97
N LEU A 178 43.25 -29.03 32.04
CA LEU A 178 43.60 -30.43 32.25
C LEU A 178 44.92 -30.61 33.02
N VAL A 179 44.76 -30.42 34.33
CA VAL A 179 45.21 -31.24 35.47
C VAL A 179 46.69 -31.66 35.56
N ASP A 180 47.32 -31.01 36.54
CA ASP A 180 48.39 -31.51 37.42
C ASP A 180 48.18 -32.99 37.83
N ARG A 181 49.15 -33.88 37.53
CA ARG A 181 49.12 -35.29 37.93
C ARG A 181 50.09 -35.52 39.09
N PRO A 182 49.66 -36.16 40.20
CA PRO A 182 50.56 -36.42 41.31
C PRO A 182 51.47 -37.62 41.02
N SER A 183 52.70 -37.50 41.49
CA SER A 183 53.69 -38.57 41.55
C SER A 183 53.48 -39.46 42.78
N PRO A 184 53.54 -40.81 42.67
CA PRO A 184 53.87 -41.67 43.79
C PRO A 184 55.22 -42.38 43.60
N ARG A 185 55.88 -42.58 44.75
CA ARG A 185 57.26 -43.05 44.96
C ARG A 185 57.44 -44.58 44.83
N GLY A 186 58.71 -44.98 44.61
CA GLY A 186 59.35 -46.25 45.02
C GLY A 186 59.12 -47.42 44.05
N TRP A 187 60.09 -48.27 43.73
CA TRP A 187 61.28 -48.75 44.47
C TRP A 187 62.52 -48.78 43.56
#